data_AF-A0A2V6CRG2-F1
#
_entry.id   AF-A0A2V6CRG2-F1
#
_cell.length_a   1.000
_cell.length_b   1.000
_cell.length_c   1.000
_cell.angle_alpha   90.00
_cell.angle_beta   90.00
_cell.angle_gamma   90.00
#
_symmetry.space_group_name_H-M   'P 1'
#
loop_
_entity.id
_entity.type
_entity.pdbx_description
1 polymer ?
#
loop_
_entity_poly.entity_id
_entity_poly.type
_entity_poly.pdbx_seq_one_letter_code
_entity_poly.pdbx_strand_id
1 'polypeptide(L)' 'NIVCSCVPCNTKKANRTPQEADLRLIRKPKRPKWRPFVQINLGLHYHDSWKHFLDLAYWNVELGDDLR' A
#
# COMPACT_ATOMS: atom_id res chain seq x y z
N ASN A 1 -0.17 -3.49 -3.80
CA ASN A 1 -1.56 -4.02 -3.86
C ASN A 1 -2.41 -3.22 -2.88
N ILE A 2 -2.54 -1.92 -3.14
CA ILE A 2 -3.26 -0.97 -2.28
C ILE A 2 -4.30 -0.31 -3.16
N VAL A 3 -5.50 -0.11 -2.63
CA VAL A 3 -6.63 0.50 -3.33
C VAL A 3 -7.35 1.47 -2.39
N CYS A 4 -7.97 2.50 -2.94
CA CYS A 4 -8.81 3.41 -2.16
C CYS A 4 -10.12 2.72 -1.79
N SER A 5 -10.63 3.00 -0.59
CA SER A 5 -11.94 2.52 -0.15
C SER A 5 -12.56 3.48 0.87
N CYS A 6 -13.88 3.42 1.01
CA CYS A 6 -14.61 4.12 2.08
C CYS A 6 -14.35 3.42 3.44
N VAL A 7 -14.49 4.14 4.57
CA VAL A 7 -14.31 3.52 5.90
C VAL A 7 -15.24 2.31 6.12
N PRO A 8 -16.55 2.38 5.86
CA PRO A 8 -17.43 1.21 5.97
C PRO A 8 -17.00 0.03 5.09
N CYS A 9 -16.52 0.31 3.87
CA CYS A 9 -16.07 -0.67 2.90
C CYS A 9 -14.81 -1.38 3.41
N ASN A 10 -13.86 -0.60 3.93
CA ASN A 10 -12.62 -1.09 4.49
C ASN A 10 -12.88 -1.97 5.70
N THR A 11 -13.75 -1.54 6.61
CA THR A 11 -14.13 -2.33 7.80
C THR A 11 -14.92 -3.58 7.42
N LYS A 12 -15.81 -3.50 6.42
CA LYS A 12 -16.51 -4.68 5.91
C LYS A 12 -15.54 -5.69 5.32
N LYS A 13 -14.52 -5.27 4.56
CA LYS A 13 -13.53 -6.22 4.05
C LYS A 13 -12.59 -6.71 5.18
N ALA A 14 -11.97 -5.80 5.92
CA ALA A 14 -10.95 -6.10 6.94
C ALA A 14 -9.96 -7.18 6.47
N ASN A 15 -9.67 -8.13 7.36
CA ASN A 15 -8.81 -9.29 7.11
C ASN A 15 -9.54 -10.47 6.42
N ARG A 16 -10.70 -10.21 5.80
CA ARG A 16 -11.46 -11.23 5.07
C ARG A 16 -11.12 -11.23 3.59
N THR A 17 -11.28 -12.40 2.97
CA THR A 17 -11.35 -12.54 1.52
C THR A 17 -12.63 -11.86 0.98
N PRO A 18 -12.69 -11.50 -0.32
CA PRO A 18 -13.93 -11.01 -0.90
C PRO A 18 -15.12 -11.93 -0.64
N GLN A 19 -14.93 -13.25 -0.71
CA GLN A 19 -15.96 -14.26 -0.46
C GLN A 19 -16.44 -14.23 0.99
N GLU A 20 -15.52 -14.21 1.96
CA GLU A 20 -15.84 -14.13 3.40
C GLU A 20 -16.53 -12.82 3.80
N ALA A 21 -16.31 -11.75 3.04
CA ALA A 21 -16.93 -10.45 3.26
C ALA A 21 -18.21 -10.23 2.44
N ASP A 22 -18.69 -11.24 1.70
CA ASP A 22 -19.80 -11.12 0.74
C ASP A 22 -19.62 -9.92 -0.22
N LEU A 23 -18.41 -9.85 -0.78
CA LEU A 23 -18.00 -8.87 -1.78
C LEU A 23 -17.79 -9.57 -3.11
N ARG A 24 -18.46 -9.06 -4.15
CA ARG A 24 -18.31 -9.56 -5.52
C ARG A 24 -17.28 -8.76 -6.29
N LEU A 25 -16.31 -9.45 -6.88
CA LEU A 25 -15.33 -8.83 -7.76
C LEU A 25 -15.99 -8.38 -9.06
N ILE A 26 -15.83 -7.11 -9.43
CA ILE A 26 -16.32 -6.57 -10.71
C ILE A 26 -15.63 -7.28 -11.90
N ARG A 27 -14.37 -7.66 -11.73
CA ARG A 27 -13.56 -8.35 -12.74
C ARG A 27 -12.60 -9.32 -12.08
N LYS A 28 -12.31 -10.43 -12.76
CA LYS A 28 -11.27 -11.38 -12.35
C LYS A 28 -9.89 -10.69 -12.31
N PRO A 29 -9.16 -10.73 -11.18
CA PRO A 29 -7.81 -10.18 -11.08
C PRO A 29 -6.89 -10.84 -12.12
N LYS A 30 -6.05 -10.04 -12.76
CA LYS A 30 -5.01 -10.51 -13.70
C LYS A 30 -3.69 -9.85 -13.33
N ARG A 31 -2.59 -10.61 -13.42
CA ARG A 31 -1.23 -10.08 -13.22
C ARG A 31 -0.97 -8.95 -14.23
N PRO A 32 -0.47 -7.78 -13.78
CA PRO A 32 -0.12 -6.70 -14.70
C PRO A 32 0.99 -7.16 -15.66
N LYS A 33 0.97 -6.67 -16.90
CA LYS A 33 2.07 -6.89 -17.84
C LYS A 33 3.27 -6.05 -17.38
N TRP A 34 4.42 -6.69 -17.20
CA TRP A 34 5.65 -5.97 -16.90
C TRP A 34 6.01 -5.08 -18.09
N ARG A 35 6.32 -3.81 -17.83
CA ARG A 35 6.77 -2.85 -18.84
C ARG A 35 8.21 -2.45 -18.50
N PRO A 36 9.22 -2.90 -19.28
CA PRO A 36 10.63 -2.65 -18.97
C PRO A 36 11.01 -1.16 -18.93
N PHE A 37 10.25 -0.31 -19.63
CA PHE A 37 10.59 1.11 -19.83
C PHE A 37 9.80 2.05 -18.90
N VAL A 38 9.56 1.67 -17.66
CA VAL A 38 9.05 2.63 -16.67
C VAL A 38 10.19 3.58 -16.32
N GLN A 39 10.23 4.77 -16.94
CA GLN A 39 11.10 5.86 -16.50
C GLN A 39 10.61 6.32 -15.12
N ILE A 40 11.29 5.85 -14.08
CA ILE A 40 11.18 6.45 -12.75
C ILE A 40 11.93 7.78 -12.84
N ASN A 41 11.21 8.90 -12.84
CA ASN A 41 11.82 10.21 -12.72
C ASN A 41 12.27 10.41 -11.27
N LEU A 42 13.49 9.98 -10.95
CA LEU A 42 14.13 10.20 -9.63
C LEU A 42 14.39 11.69 -9.31
N GLY A 43 14.15 12.60 -10.26
CA GLY A 43 14.31 14.05 -10.09
C GLY A 43 13.05 14.80 -9.66
N LEU A 44 11.92 14.11 -9.44
CA LEU A 44 10.72 14.79 -8.95
C LEU A 44 10.86 15.06 -7.45
N HIS A 45 10.67 16.31 -7.05
CA HIS A 45 10.54 16.69 -5.65
C HIS A 45 9.34 15.95 -5.04
N TYR A 46 9.62 14.92 -4.24
CA TYR A 46 8.60 14.28 -3.43
C TYR A 46 8.07 15.28 -2.42
N HIS A 47 6.78 15.20 -2.12
CA HIS A 47 6.15 16.08 -1.15
C HIS A 47 6.86 15.91 0.21
N ASP A 48 7.20 17.02 0.89
CA ASP A 48 8.05 17.00 2.08
C ASP A 48 7.55 16.06 3.19
N SER A 49 6.23 15.85 3.28
CA SER A 49 5.63 14.90 4.22
C SER A 49 6.11 13.45 4.03
N TRP A 50 6.63 13.10 2.86
CA TRP A 50 7.16 11.76 2.57
C TRP A 50 8.55 11.53 3.17
N LYS A 51 9.28 12.60 3.54
CA LYS A 51 10.60 12.46 4.19
C LYS A 51 10.51 11.57 5.43
N HIS A 52 9.47 11.71 6.24
CA HIS A 52 9.28 10.88 7.43
C HIS A 52 9.22 9.36 7.14
N PHE A 53 8.72 8.97 5.97
CA PHE A 53 8.55 7.56 5.60
C PHE A 53 9.70 7.02 4.73
N LEU A 54 10.48 7.90 4.11
CA LEU A 54 11.53 7.53 3.15
C LEU A 54 12.94 7.80 3.66
N ASP A 55 13.09 8.55 4.75
CA ASP A 55 14.41 8.82 5.32
C ASP A 55 15.08 7.52 5.76
N LEU A 56 16.35 7.37 5.39
CA LEU A 56 17.20 6.25 5.76
C LEU A 56 17.26 6.09 7.28
N ALA A 57 17.13 7.19 8.04
CA ALA A 57 17.06 7.12 9.50
C ALA A 57 15.83 6.36 10.01
N TYR A 58 14.68 6.43 9.33
CA TYR A 58 13.49 5.67 9.72
C TYR A 58 13.63 4.17 9.40
N TRP A 59 14.23 3.84 8.25
CA TRP A 59 14.40 2.44 7.80
C TRP A 59 15.52 1.67 8.51
N ASN A 60 16.50 2.37 9.08
CA ASN A 60 17.64 1.76 9.78
C ASN A 60 17.52 1.79 11.31
N VAL A 61 16.40 2.28 11.84
CA VAL A 61 16.12 2.19 13.28
C VAL A 61 15.42 0.86 13.52
N GLU A 62 16.00 0.03 14.40
CA GLU A 62 15.31 -1.12 14.95
C GLU A 62 14.04 -0.61 15.65
N LEU A 63 12.87 -1.05 15.18
CA LEU A 63 11.63 -0.87 15.92
C LEU A 63 11.76 -1.71 17.19
N GLY A 64 12.32 -1.12 18.23
CA GLY A 64 12.45 -1.74 19.54
C GLY A 64 11.07 -2.13 20.05
N ASP A 65 11.00 -3.31 20.66
CA ASP A 65 9.86 -3.77 21.44
C ASP A 65 9.62 -2.77 22.58
N ASP A 66 8.78 -1.76 22.33
CA ASP A 66 8.08 -1.06 23.41
C ASP A 66 6.97 -2.00 23.92
N LEU A 67 7.40 -3.11 24.53
CA LEU A 67 6.62 -3.87 25.48
C LEU A 67 6.61 -3.08 26.79
N ARG A 68 5.55 -2.32 27.00
CA ARG A 68 5.03 -2.03 28.34
C ARG A 68 3.52 -2.08 28.36
#